data_AF-A0A2K9LC24-F1
#
_entry.id   AF-A0A2K9LC24-F1
#
_cell.length_a   1.000
_cell.length_b   1.000
_cell.length_c   1.000
_cell.angle_alpha   90.00
_cell.angle_beta   90.00
_cell.angle_gamma   90.00
#
_symmetry.space_group_name_H-M   'P 1'
#
loop_
_entity.id
_entity.type
_entity.pdbx_description
1 polymer ?
#
loop_
_entity_poly.entity_id
_entity_poly.type
_entity_poly.pdbx_seq_one_letter_code
_entity_poly.pdbx_strand_id
1 'polypeptide(L)'
;MSPPTLQDGMVVMPRDEFEELLARAAERGARRALADVGLDGEDAAHDIRELRGLLEAFNAAKHTAWQTVIRLVTTGFLLALVAGAVIKLKLMGGGQ
;
A
#
# COMPACT_ATOMS: atom_id res chain seq x y z
N MET A 1 -28.39 32.37 -9.28
CA MET A 1 -29.16 31.18 -9.67
C MET A 1 -30.58 31.62 -9.92
N SER A 2 -31.04 31.50 -11.16
CA SER A 2 -32.46 31.64 -11.47
C SER A 2 -33.20 30.44 -10.86
N PRO A 3 -34.44 30.59 -10.39
CA PRO A 3 -35.18 29.45 -9.86
C PRO A 3 -35.44 28.43 -10.99
N PRO A 4 -35.19 27.12 -10.75
CA PRO A 4 -35.47 26.09 -11.74
C PRO A 4 -36.96 26.09 -12.10
N THR A 5 -37.27 26.02 -13.39
CA THR A 5 -38.65 25.90 -13.85
C THR A 5 -39.03 24.43 -13.96
N LEU A 6 -40.22 24.09 -13.46
CA LEU A 6 -40.81 22.76 -13.61
C LEU A 6 -41.66 22.76 -14.89
N GLN A 7 -41.25 21.96 -15.87
CA GLN A 7 -41.98 21.78 -17.13
C GLN A 7 -42.18 20.29 -17.36
N ASP A 8 -43.43 19.84 -17.41
CA ASP A 8 -43.81 18.42 -17.57
C ASP A 8 -43.15 17.47 -16.54
N GLY A 9 -42.98 17.94 -15.29
CA GLY A 9 -42.30 17.19 -14.23
C GLY A 9 -40.78 17.16 -14.34
N MET A 10 -40.21 17.78 -15.38
CA MET A 10 -38.77 17.93 -15.58
C MET A 10 -38.28 19.26 -15.02
N VAL A 11 -37.08 19.23 -14.45
CA VAL A 11 -36.37 20.45 -14.04
C VAL A 11 -35.66 21.01 -15.27
N VAL A 12 -36.05 22.20 -15.68
CA VAL A 12 -35.45 22.93 -16.81
C VAL A 12 -34.66 24.12 -16.27
N MET A 13 -33.45 24.28 -16.76
CA MET A 13 -32.58 25.41 -16.45
C MET A 13 -31.62 25.68 -17.61
N PRO A 14 -31.02 26.88 -17.70
CA PRO A 14 -29.98 27.17 -18.68
C PRO A 14 -28.80 26.20 -18.58
N ARG A 15 -28.15 25.92 -19.72
CA ARG A 15 -27.01 24.99 -19.80
C ARG A 15 -25.90 25.33 -18.80
N ASP A 16 -25.56 26.61 -18.69
CA ASP A 16 -24.47 27.05 -17.79
C ASP A 16 -24.83 26.81 -16.31
N GLU A 17 -26.10 27.02 -15.93
CA GLU A 17 -26.58 26.71 -14.56
C GLU A 17 -26.55 25.20 -14.28
N PHE A 18 -26.88 24.37 -15.28
CA PHE A 18 -26.80 22.91 -15.16
C PHE A 18 -25.36 22.42 -15.00
N GLU A 19 -24.42 22.93 -15.80
CA GLU A 19 -22.99 22.58 -15.69
C GLU A 19 -22.42 23.00 -14.33
N GLU A 20 -22.82 24.17 -13.83
CA GLU A 20 -22.41 24.65 -12.51
C GLU A 20 -22.99 23.78 -11.38
N LEU A 21 -24.22 23.30 -11.52
CA LEU A 21 -24.84 22.36 -10.57
C LEU A 21 -24.09 21.03 -10.54
N LEU A 22 -23.78 20.46 -11.71
CA LEU A 22 -23.00 19.23 -11.84
C LEU A 22 -21.61 19.37 -11.23
N ALA A 23 -20.91 20.47 -11.52
CA ALA A 23 -19.59 20.75 -10.97
C ALA A 23 -19.62 20.79 -9.44
N ARG A 24 -20.60 21.49 -8.85
CA ARG A 24 -20.76 21.53 -7.38
C ARG A 24 -21.13 20.17 -6.79
N ALA A 25 -21.97 19.38 -7.46
CA ALA A 25 -22.32 18.05 -6.99
C ALA A 25 -21.10 17.13 -6.98
N ALA A 26 -20.30 17.17 -8.06
CA ALA A 26 -19.04 16.42 -8.16
C ALA A 26 -18.02 16.87 -7.11
N GLU A 27 -17.85 18.18 -6.90
CA GLU A 27 -16.94 18.72 -5.89
C GLU A 27 -17.34 18.29 -4.47
N ARG A 28 -18.63 18.39 -4.12
CA ARG A 28 -19.12 17.93 -2.81
C ARG A 28 -18.94 16.42 -2.63
N GLY A 29 -19.19 15.63 -3.67
CA GLY A 29 -18.96 14.19 -3.66
C GLY A 29 -17.49 13.85 -3.44
N ALA A 30 -16.59 14.51 -4.17
CA ALA A 30 -15.15 14.33 -4.03
C ALA A 30 -14.65 14.73 -2.63
N ARG A 31 -15.05 15.90 -2.12
CA ARG A 31 -14.71 16.33 -0.75
C ARG A 31 -15.21 15.35 0.30
N ARG A 32 -16.42 14.80 0.13
CA ARG A 32 -16.97 13.81 1.07
C ARG A 32 -16.20 12.49 1.02
N ALA A 33 -15.89 12.00 -0.19
CA ALA A 33 -15.07 10.80 -0.34
C ALA A 33 -13.68 10.96 0.28
N LEU A 34 -13.05 12.14 0.12
CA LEU A 34 -11.77 12.46 0.77
C LEU A 34 -11.90 12.50 2.30
N ALA A 35 -12.95 13.12 2.83
CA ALA A 35 -13.21 13.16 4.28
C ALA A 35 -13.46 11.76 4.87
N ASP A 36 -14.21 10.90 4.17
CA ASP A 36 -14.49 9.53 4.60
C ASP A 36 -13.21 8.68 4.73
N VAL A 37 -12.15 9.01 4.00
CA VAL A 37 -10.82 8.38 4.12
C VAL A 37 -9.82 9.20 4.93
N GLY A 38 -10.26 10.28 5.59
CA GLY A 38 -9.42 11.14 6.44
C GLY A 38 -8.43 12.03 5.69
N LEU A 39 -8.71 12.35 4.42
CA LEU A 39 -7.86 13.13 3.52
C LEU A 39 -8.43 14.52 3.20
N ASP A 40 -9.22 15.10 4.10
CA ASP A 40 -9.86 16.41 3.95
C ASP A 40 -9.03 17.58 4.53
N GLY A 41 -7.92 17.29 5.21
CA GLY A 41 -6.98 18.28 5.74
C GLY A 41 -6.02 18.85 4.70
N GLU A 42 -5.52 20.07 4.94
CA GLU A 42 -4.57 20.77 4.05
C GLU A 42 -3.24 20.01 3.90
N ASP A 43 -2.85 19.28 4.95
CA ASP A 43 -1.62 18.48 4.99
C ASP A 43 -1.81 17.03 4.50
N ALA A 44 -3.03 16.60 4.20
CA ALA A 44 -3.33 15.20 3.85
C ALA A 44 -2.51 14.69 2.64
N ALA A 45 -2.27 15.56 1.65
CA ALA A 45 -1.44 15.22 0.51
C ALA A 45 0.04 15.01 0.88
N HIS A 46 0.54 15.76 1.88
CA HIS A 46 1.90 15.62 2.39
C HIS A 46 2.07 14.30 3.16
N ASP A 47 1.14 14.02 4.07
CA ASP A 47 1.15 12.81 4.90
C ASP A 47 1.10 11.54 4.05
N ILE A 48 0.28 11.50 2.99
CA ILE A 48 0.26 10.36 2.06
C ILE A 48 1.62 10.14 1.40
N ARG A 49 2.28 11.21 0.97
CA ARG A 49 3.60 11.12 0.32
C ARG A 49 4.65 10.59 1.29
N GLU A 50 4.60 11.03 2.54
CA GLU A 50 5.49 10.54 3.59
C GLU A 50 5.23 9.07 3.91
N LEU A 51 3.97 8.66 4.10
CA LEU A 51 3.60 7.27 4.33
C LEU A 51 4.03 6.35 3.18
N ARG A 52 3.91 6.81 1.94
CA ARG A 52 4.43 6.08 0.78
C ARG A 52 5.95 5.93 0.85
N GLY A 53 6.67 6.98 1.21
CA GLY A 53 8.12 6.93 1.42
C GLY A 53 8.52 5.94 2.53
N LEU A 54 7.80 5.95 3.66
CA LEU A 54 8.01 5.00 4.76
C LEU A 54 7.70 3.57 4.35
N LEU A 55 6.65 3.34 3.56
CA LEU A 55 6.30 2.01 3.06
C LEU A 55 7.36 1.49 2.08
N GLU A 56 7.89 2.36 1.21
CA GLU A 56 9.00 2.04 0.32
C GLU A 56 10.25 1.67 1.13
N ALA A 57 10.59 2.45 2.17
CA ALA A 57 11.70 2.15 3.08
C ALA A 57 11.48 0.83 3.85
N PHE A 58 10.27 0.58 4.34
CA PHE A 58 9.92 -0.66 5.04
C PHE A 58 10.02 -1.88 4.12
N ASN A 59 9.53 -1.77 2.88
CA ASN A 59 9.65 -2.83 1.90
C ASN A 59 11.11 -3.14 1.57
N ALA A 60 11.96 -2.12 1.46
CA ALA A 60 13.39 -2.30 1.28
C ALA A 60 14.01 -3.02 2.49
N ALA A 61 13.71 -2.56 3.72
CA ALA A 61 14.20 -3.19 4.94
C ALA A 61 13.76 -4.67 5.07
N LYS A 62 12.49 -4.97 4.77
CA LYS A 62 11.94 -6.32 4.74
C LYS A 62 12.70 -7.21 3.75
N HIS A 63 13.02 -6.69 2.56
CA HIS A 63 13.77 -7.45 1.56
C HIS A 63 15.17 -7.83 2.07
N THR A 64 15.89 -6.89 2.67
CA THR A 64 17.22 -7.15 3.27
C THR A 64 17.13 -8.12 4.45
N ALA A 65 16.14 -7.97 5.32
CA ALA A 65 15.91 -8.90 6.43
C ALA A 65 15.66 -10.32 5.91
N TRP A 66 14.80 -10.47 4.89
CA TRP A 66 14.52 -11.77 4.28
C TRP A 66 15.76 -12.40 3.64
N GLN A 67 16.56 -11.62 2.93
CA GLN A 67 17.85 -12.08 2.39
C GLN A 67 18.79 -12.57 3.50
N THR A 68 18.83 -11.87 4.64
CA THR A 68 19.66 -12.25 5.79
C THR A 68 19.18 -13.56 6.42
N VAL A 69 17.87 -13.72 6.58
CA VAL A 69 17.26 -14.95 7.10
C VAL A 69 17.60 -16.13 6.19
N ILE A 70 17.38 -16.00 4.88
CA ILE A 70 17.74 -17.06 3.92
C ILE A 70 19.23 -17.39 4.02
N ARG A 71 20.09 -16.37 4.05
CA ARG A 71 21.54 -16.57 4.14
C ARG A 71 21.92 -17.35 5.40
N LEU A 72 21.36 -16.99 6.56
CA LEU A 72 21.61 -17.70 7.81
C LEU A 72 21.12 -19.15 7.76
N VAL A 73 19.93 -19.38 7.20
CA VAL A 73 19.38 -20.73 7.02
C VAL A 73 20.28 -21.56 6.11
N THR A 74 20.68 -21.04 4.95
CA THR A 74 21.57 -21.74 4.02
C THR A 74 22.94 -22.02 4.65
N THR A 75 23.55 -21.04 5.30
CA THR A 75 24.83 -21.22 5.98
C THR A 75 24.73 -22.25 7.10
N GLY A 76 23.69 -22.18 7.94
CA GLY A 76 23.45 -23.15 9.01
C GLY A 76 23.24 -24.56 8.46
N PHE A 77 22.47 -24.70 7.38
CA PHE A 77 22.25 -25.98 6.71
C PHE A 77 23.54 -26.59 6.17
N LEU A 78 24.37 -25.80 5.48
CA LEU A 78 25.67 -26.26 4.97
C LEU A 78 26.60 -26.70 6.10
N LEU A 79 26.67 -25.94 7.20
CA LEU A 79 27.46 -26.30 8.37
C LEU A 79 26.98 -27.61 9.00
N ALA A 80 25.66 -27.81 9.10
CA ALA A 80 25.07 -29.04 9.62
C ALA A 80 25.43 -30.25 8.74
N LEU A 81 25.40 -30.10 7.40
CA LEU A 81 25.81 -31.17 6.49
C LEU A 81 27.29 -31.54 6.65
N VAL A 82 28.18 -30.56 6.75
CA VAL A 82 29.62 -30.80 6.95
C VAL A 82 29.86 -31.50 8.30
N ALA A 83 29.25 -31.00 9.38
CA ALA A 83 29.36 -31.61 10.71
C ALA A 83 28.83 -33.05 10.71
N GLY A 84 27.67 -33.29 10.09
CA GLY A 84 27.08 -34.61 9.94
C GLY A 84 27.97 -35.59 9.16
N ALA A 85 28.59 -35.13 8.07
CA ALA A 85 29.53 -35.94 7.29
C ALA A 85 30.77 -36.34 8.10
N VAL A 86 31.35 -35.39 8.86
CA VAL A 86 32.51 -35.65 9.73
C VAL A 86 32.17 -36.68 10.81
N ILE A 87 31.01 -36.55 11.47
CA ILE A 87 30.57 -37.50 12.50
C ILE A 87 30.39 -38.89 11.89
N LYS A 88 29.69 -39.01 10.75
CA LYS A 88 29.47 -40.30 10.05
C LYS A 88 30.81 -40.96 9.66
N LEU A 89 31.74 -40.18 9.10
CA LEU A 89 33.06 -40.70 8.71
C LEU A 89 33.88 -41.15 9.91
N LYS A 90 33.88 -40.41 11.02
CA LYS A 90 34.56 -40.82 12.26
C LYS A 90 33.96 -42.09 12.85
N LEU A 91 32.64 -42.25 12.77
CA LEU A 91 31.93 -43.45 13.23
C LEU A 91 32.26 -44.68 12.36
N MET A 92 32.38 -44.51 11.04
CA MET A 92 32.75 -45.58 10.12
C MET A 92 34.26 -45.92 10.16
N GLY A 93 35.12 -44.97 10.52
CA GLY A 93 36.57 -45.16 10.58
C GLY A 93 37.13 -45.62 11.94
N GLY A 94 36.33 -45.61 13.01
CA GLY A 94 36.76 -45.98 14.37
C GLY A 94 36.65 -47.46 14.74
N GLY A 95 36.42 -48.34 13.75
CA GLY A 95 36.20 -49.78 13.95
C GLY A 95 37.38 -50.66 13.51
N GLN A 96 38.62 -50.21 13.75
CA GLN A 96 39.83 -51.03 13.51
C GLN A 96 40.77 -50.96 14.71
#